data_AF-A0AAT9LN18-F1
#
_entry.id   AF-A0AAT9LN18-F1
#
_cell.length_a   1.000
_cell.length_b   1.000
_cell.length_c   1.000
_cell.angle_alpha   90.00
_cell.angle_beta   90.00
_cell.angle_gamma   90.00
#
_symmetry.space_group_name_H-M   'P 1'
#
loop_
_entity.id
_entity.type
_entity.pdbx_description
1 polymer ?
#
loop_
_entity_poly.entity_id
_entity_poly.type
_entity_poly.pdbx_seq_one_letter_code
_entity_poly.pdbx_strand_id
1 'polypeptide(L)'
;MAHTRRPLPVPQWTLQDREDASRIGSARIIPNQHGRLAQVRLSVNAVGFAAAQQQAHNAMMPTLSQLAFGADVSLEVTTTIMTERATDTRRVGTTLAGAVQPAPELRGLKHREARAVPVHLPRGPQLEDAVLPGAALLQDHQGFAKFHTRRVRAAARANTKPPPAPMTARIPANVADLPPMTEWARDLFTPFLGQTFSEVDTATGRTIRNAVAHLTPGMDPTVADYLGDIHACQQVVPVLRYIARELIQGELAYAAAQFAPAHPAVIGASESP
;
A
#
# COMPACT_ATOMS: atom_id res chain seq x y z
N MET A 1 -35.28 -35.36 -0.63
CA MET A 1 -35.39 -35.08 -2.08
C MET A 1 -34.26 -34.14 -2.47
N ALA A 2 -33.26 -34.62 -3.21
CA ALA A 2 -32.15 -33.80 -3.69
C ALA A 2 -32.60 -33.05 -4.95
N HIS A 3 -32.80 -31.73 -4.84
CA HIS A 3 -33.02 -30.90 -6.02
C HIS A 3 -31.72 -30.81 -6.81
N THR A 4 -31.59 -31.63 -7.85
CA THR A 4 -30.56 -31.50 -8.89
C THR A 4 -30.80 -30.18 -9.63
N ARG A 5 -30.19 -29.09 -9.12
CA ARG A 5 -30.18 -27.81 -9.82
C ARG A 5 -29.42 -28.01 -11.13
N ARG A 6 -30.11 -27.79 -12.27
CA ARG A 6 -29.44 -27.73 -13.58
C ARG A 6 -28.34 -26.66 -13.50
N PRO A 7 -27.10 -26.95 -13.95
CA PRO A 7 -26.06 -25.95 -13.98
C PRO A 7 -26.51 -24.80 -14.89
N LEU A 8 -26.43 -23.58 -14.38
CA LEU A 8 -26.69 -22.38 -15.19
C LEU A 8 -25.68 -22.34 -16.34
N PRO A 9 -26.10 -21.87 -17.54
CA PRO A 9 -25.17 -21.67 -18.64
C PRO A 9 -24.05 -20.76 -18.18
N VAL A 10 -22.82 -21.22 -18.37
CA VAL A 10 -21.64 -20.46 -17.99
C VAL A 10 -21.36 -19.46 -19.10
N PRO A 11 -21.41 -18.14 -18.83
CA PRO A 11 -21.08 -17.16 -19.85
C PRO A 11 -19.62 -17.32 -20.27
N GLN A 12 -19.42 -17.36 -21.58
CA GLN A 12 -18.11 -17.47 -22.22
C GLN A 12 -17.91 -16.23 -23.08
N TRP A 13 -16.79 -15.54 -22.89
CA TRP A 13 -16.43 -14.39 -23.71
C TRP A 13 -15.18 -14.68 -24.50
N THR A 14 -15.18 -14.18 -25.73
CA THR A 14 -13.98 -14.15 -26.57
C THR A 14 -13.27 -12.85 -26.27
N LEU A 15 -11.98 -12.95 -25.91
CA LEU A 15 -11.13 -11.77 -25.75
C LEU A 15 -10.58 -11.43 -27.13
N GLN A 16 -10.88 -10.24 -27.61
CA GLN A 16 -10.35 -9.70 -28.85
C GLN A 16 -9.36 -8.59 -28.54
N ASP A 17 -8.31 -8.52 -29.35
CA ASP A 17 -7.43 -7.36 -29.37
C ASP A 17 -8.22 -6.14 -29.83
N ARG A 18 -8.07 -5.04 -29.10
CA ARG A 18 -8.76 -3.80 -29.43
C ARG A 18 -8.10 -3.10 -30.63
N GLU A 19 -6.81 -3.34 -30.85
CA GLU A 19 -6.05 -2.73 -31.94
C GLU A 19 -6.14 -3.57 -33.22
N ASP A 20 -6.04 -4.91 -33.12
CA ASP A 20 -5.93 -5.79 -34.29
C ASP A 20 -7.14 -6.70 -34.55
N ALA A 21 -8.19 -6.66 -33.70
CA ALA A 21 -9.32 -7.61 -33.71
C ALA A 21 -8.90 -9.11 -33.65
N SER A 22 -7.60 -9.36 -33.43
CA SER A 22 -7.05 -10.70 -33.36
C SER A 22 -7.51 -11.36 -32.07
N ARG A 23 -7.79 -12.65 -32.11
CA ARG A 23 -8.27 -13.38 -30.94
C ARG A 23 -7.10 -13.57 -29.96
N ILE A 24 -7.01 -12.71 -28.96
CA ILE A 24 -6.01 -12.81 -27.88
C ILE A 24 -6.27 -14.05 -27.03
N GLY A 25 -7.54 -14.44 -26.87
CA GLY A 25 -7.88 -15.51 -25.94
C GLY A 25 -9.35 -15.85 -25.80
N SER A 26 -9.63 -16.56 -24.71
CA SER A 26 -11.00 -16.81 -24.23
C SER A 26 -11.04 -16.69 -22.71
N ALA A 27 -12.08 -16.05 -22.20
CA ALA A 27 -12.37 -15.96 -20.78
C ALA A 27 -13.60 -16.79 -20.42
N ARG A 28 -13.53 -17.49 -19.28
CA ARG A 28 -14.66 -18.23 -18.72
C ARG A 28 -14.83 -17.86 -17.26
N ILE A 29 -16.01 -17.36 -16.88
CA ILE A 29 -16.37 -17.15 -15.47
C ILE A 29 -16.93 -18.46 -14.91
N ILE A 30 -16.47 -18.86 -13.74
CA ILE A 30 -16.91 -20.09 -13.08
C ILE A 30 -17.49 -19.67 -11.73
N PRO A 31 -18.80 -19.84 -11.52
CA PRO A 31 -19.42 -19.57 -10.24
C PRO A 31 -19.15 -20.70 -9.22
N ASN A 32 -19.25 -20.39 -7.93
CA ASN A 32 -19.27 -21.40 -6.87
C ASN A 32 -20.64 -22.10 -6.78
N GLN A 33 -20.77 -23.02 -5.83
CA GLN A 33 -22.01 -23.76 -5.55
C GLN A 33 -23.21 -22.86 -5.19
N HIS A 34 -22.98 -21.61 -4.80
CA HIS A 34 -24.01 -20.62 -4.48
C HIS A 34 -24.32 -19.67 -5.65
N GLY A 35 -23.73 -19.90 -6.83
CA GLY A 35 -23.93 -19.05 -8.02
C GLY A 35 -23.14 -17.74 -7.98
N ARG A 36 -22.25 -17.53 -7.01
CA ARG A 36 -21.40 -16.33 -6.92
C ARG A 36 -20.15 -16.50 -7.78
N LEU A 37 -19.66 -15.41 -8.36
CA LEU A 37 -18.37 -15.40 -9.06
C LEU A 37 -17.27 -15.96 -8.15
N ALA A 38 -16.54 -16.97 -8.63
CA ALA A 38 -15.51 -17.65 -7.84
C ALA A 38 -14.17 -17.78 -8.58
N GLN A 39 -14.21 -17.96 -9.90
CA GLN A 39 -13.00 -18.07 -10.71
C GLN A 39 -13.23 -17.45 -12.09
N VAL A 40 -12.19 -16.82 -12.64
CA VAL A 40 -12.12 -16.50 -14.06
C VAL A 40 -10.94 -17.28 -14.66
N ARG A 41 -11.16 -17.95 -15.79
CA ARG A 41 -10.09 -18.64 -16.54
C ARG A 41 -9.85 -17.93 -17.85
N LEU A 42 -8.63 -17.47 -18.04
CA LEU A 42 -8.17 -16.86 -19.28
C LEU A 42 -7.14 -17.77 -19.95
N SER A 43 -7.09 -17.73 -21.28
CA SER A 43 -6.01 -18.31 -22.06
C SER A 43 -5.42 -17.20 -22.92
N VAL A 44 -4.12 -16.97 -22.79
CA VAL A 44 -3.39 -15.90 -23.47
C VAL A 44 -2.12 -16.47 -24.12
N ASN A 45 -1.69 -15.88 -25.22
CA ASN A 45 -0.43 -16.19 -25.87
C ASN A 45 0.63 -15.18 -25.41
N ALA A 46 1.61 -15.63 -24.64
CA ALA A 46 2.65 -14.77 -24.09
C ALA A 46 4.00 -15.50 -24.03
N VAL A 47 5.09 -14.73 -24.07
CA VAL A 47 6.47 -15.24 -24.07
C VAL A 47 6.97 -15.73 -22.69
N GLY A 48 6.14 -15.62 -21.65
CA GLY A 48 6.48 -16.09 -20.31
C GLY A 48 5.43 -15.67 -19.26
N PHE A 49 5.60 -16.13 -18.02
CA PHE A 49 4.61 -15.92 -16.95
C PHE A 49 4.35 -14.44 -16.62
N ALA A 50 5.37 -13.58 -16.63
CA ALA A 50 5.19 -12.15 -16.33
C ALA A 50 4.33 -11.45 -17.41
N ALA A 51 4.64 -11.70 -18.68
CA ALA A 51 3.85 -11.18 -19.80
C ALA A 51 2.43 -11.76 -19.81
N ALA A 52 2.27 -13.05 -19.51
CA ALA A 52 0.97 -13.70 -19.40
C ALA A 52 0.11 -13.08 -18.28
N GLN A 53 0.70 -12.80 -17.11
CA GLN A 53 0.02 -12.16 -15.99
C GLN A 53 -0.44 -10.75 -16.37
N GLN A 54 0.44 -9.94 -16.95
CA GLN A 54 0.14 -8.58 -17.39
C GLN A 54 -1.02 -8.57 -18.38
N GLN A 55 -0.97 -9.43 -19.41
CA GLN A 55 -1.99 -9.51 -20.43
C GLN A 55 -3.31 -10.03 -19.89
N ALA A 56 -3.29 -11.08 -19.05
CA ALA A 56 -4.49 -11.63 -18.43
C ALA A 56 -5.15 -10.62 -17.47
N HIS A 57 -4.37 -9.94 -16.64
CA HIS A 57 -4.86 -8.90 -15.74
C HIS A 57 -5.52 -7.76 -16.53
N ASN A 58 -4.79 -7.15 -17.46
CA ASN A 58 -5.30 -6.04 -18.25
C ASN A 58 -6.52 -6.41 -19.10
N ALA A 59 -6.61 -7.65 -19.60
CA ALA A 59 -7.76 -8.11 -20.35
C ALA A 59 -9.00 -8.35 -19.47
N MET A 60 -8.79 -8.77 -18.21
CA MET A 60 -9.87 -9.15 -17.30
C MET A 60 -10.41 -7.98 -16.48
N MET A 61 -9.54 -7.06 -16.06
CA MET A 61 -9.92 -5.96 -15.17
C MET A 61 -11.07 -5.09 -15.67
N PRO A 62 -11.19 -4.72 -16.97
CA PRO A 62 -12.32 -3.92 -17.44
C PRO A 62 -13.65 -4.63 -17.19
N THR A 63 -13.71 -5.94 -17.48
CA THR A 63 -14.91 -6.75 -17.25
C THR A 63 -15.23 -6.90 -15.77
N LEU A 64 -14.23 -7.17 -14.92
CA LEU A 64 -14.45 -7.27 -13.48
C LEU A 64 -14.91 -5.95 -12.89
N SER A 65 -14.35 -4.83 -13.35
CA SER A 65 -14.74 -3.48 -12.92
C SER A 65 -16.19 -3.20 -13.28
N GLN A 66 -16.60 -3.52 -14.51
CA GLN A 66 -17.98 -3.37 -14.95
C GLN A 66 -18.96 -4.25 -14.15
N LEU A 67 -18.56 -5.49 -13.85
CA LEU A 67 -19.36 -6.40 -13.02
C LEU A 67 -19.48 -5.91 -11.58
N ALA A 68 -18.38 -5.45 -10.98
CA ALA A 68 -18.35 -4.89 -9.63
C ALA A 68 -19.27 -3.66 -9.53
N PHE A 69 -19.16 -2.74 -10.49
CA PHE A 69 -20.00 -1.55 -10.58
C PHE A 69 -21.48 -1.91 -10.75
N GLY A 70 -21.81 -2.80 -11.69
CA GLY A 70 -23.20 -3.18 -11.96
C GLY A 70 -23.86 -3.96 -10.82
N ALA A 71 -23.07 -4.65 -10.00
CA ALA A 71 -23.54 -5.40 -8.83
C ALA A 71 -23.49 -4.59 -7.52
N ASP A 72 -22.89 -3.39 -7.53
CA ASP A 72 -22.59 -2.59 -6.33
C ASP A 72 -21.84 -3.38 -5.25
N VAL A 73 -20.88 -4.21 -5.67
CA VAL A 73 -20.07 -5.07 -4.79
C VAL A 73 -18.61 -5.03 -5.24
N SER A 74 -17.69 -4.87 -4.29
CA SER A 74 -16.26 -4.97 -4.57
C SER A 74 -15.85 -6.40 -4.93
N LEU A 75 -15.01 -6.53 -5.95
CA LEU A 75 -14.42 -7.80 -6.38
C LEU A 75 -12.90 -7.72 -6.18
N GLU A 76 -12.31 -8.76 -5.60
CA GLU A 76 -10.88 -8.85 -5.30
C GLU A 76 -10.32 -10.18 -5.82
N VAL A 77 -9.10 -10.15 -6.38
CA VAL A 77 -8.44 -11.31 -7.01
C VAL A 77 -7.41 -11.92 -6.07
N THR A 78 -7.87 -12.75 -5.15
CA THR A 78 -7.04 -13.35 -4.09
C THR A 78 -5.97 -14.34 -4.55
N THR A 79 -6.17 -14.98 -5.71
CA THR A 79 -5.26 -16.01 -6.22
C THR A 79 -5.22 -16.01 -7.74
N THR A 80 -4.00 -16.02 -8.28
CA THR A 80 -3.70 -16.21 -9.70
C THR A 80 -2.95 -17.52 -9.91
N ILE A 81 -3.52 -18.41 -10.71
CA ILE A 81 -2.88 -19.67 -11.11
C ILE A 81 -2.62 -19.60 -12.60
N MET A 82 -1.35 -19.65 -12.98
CA MET A 82 -0.91 -19.70 -14.37
C MET A 82 -0.34 -21.09 -14.66
N THR A 83 -0.66 -21.63 -15.82
CA THR A 83 -0.15 -22.92 -16.30
C THR A 83 0.34 -22.75 -17.72
N GLU A 84 1.62 -23.00 -17.95
CA GLU A 84 2.18 -23.04 -19.29
C GLU A 84 1.73 -24.32 -20.00
N ARG A 85 1.02 -24.20 -21.12
CA ARG A 85 0.42 -25.37 -21.79
C ARG A 85 1.44 -26.34 -22.38
N ALA A 86 2.58 -25.84 -22.84
CA ALA A 86 3.59 -26.67 -23.51
C ALA A 86 4.34 -27.57 -22.52
N THR A 87 4.60 -27.07 -21.31
CA THR A 87 5.44 -27.75 -20.31
C THR A 87 4.64 -28.25 -19.09
N ASP A 88 3.37 -27.87 -18.96
CA ASP A 88 2.53 -27.99 -17.75
C ASP A 88 3.15 -27.35 -16.49
N THR A 89 4.14 -26.45 -16.66
CA THR A 89 4.73 -25.71 -15.56
C THR A 89 3.71 -24.75 -14.95
N ARG A 90 3.62 -24.72 -13.62
CA ARG A 90 2.65 -23.89 -12.90
C ARG A 90 3.33 -22.82 -12.09
N ARG A 91 2.76 -21.61 -12.15
CA ARG A 91 3.07 -20.52 -11.24
C ARG A 91 1.81 -20.15 -10.48
N VAL A 92 1.91 -20.19 -9.16
CA VAL A 92 0.83 -19.78 -8.26
C VAL A 92 1.27 -18.48 -7.60
N GLY A 93 0.50 -17.42 -7.85
CA GLY A 93 0.55 -16.19 -7.07
C GLY A 93 -0.66 -16.20 -6.14
N THR A 94 -0.42 -16.17 -4.84
CA THR A 94 -1.47 -15.96 -3.84
C THR A 94 -1.10 -14.75 -3.03
N THR A 95 -2.11 -13.98 -2.63
CA THR A 95 -1.89 -12.94 -1.64
C THR A 95 -2.21 -13.49 -0.26
N LEU A 96 -1.32 -13.23 0.69
CA LEU A 96 -1.54 -13.53 2.10
C LEU A 96 -1.78 -12.21 2.83
N ALA A 97 -3.03 -11.95 3.19
CA ALA A 97 -3.37 -10.86 4.09
C ALA A 97 -2.85 -11.20 5.50
N GLY A 98 -1.85 -10.45 6.00
CA GLY A 98 -1.48 -10.54 7.42
C GLY A 98 0.01 -10.56 7.78
N ALA A 99 0.89 -9.87 7.06
CA ALA A 99 2.22 -9.59 7.63
C ALA A 99 2.06 -8.59 8.80
N VAL A 100 1.88 -9.10 10.01
CA VAL A 100 1.96 -8.31 11.25
C VAL A 100 3.42 -7.87 11.37
N GLN A 101 3.74 -6.67 10.90
CA GLN A 101 4.99 -6.06 11.28
C GLN A 101 4.82 -5.54 12.71
N PRO A 102 5.52 -6.12 13.70
CA PRO A 102 5.39 -5.67 15.07
C PRO A 102 5.76 -4.17 15.14
N ALA A 103 4.95 -3.40 15.86
CA ALA A 103 5.21 -2.00 16.17
C ALA A 103 5.58 -1.88 17.66
N PRO A 104 6.77 -2.39 18.06
CA PRO A 104 7.21 -2.36 19.46
C PRO A 104 7.26 -0.93 20.03
N GLU A 105 7.43 0.07 19.18
CA GLU A 105 7.39 1.50 19.53
C GLU A 105 6.05 1.95 20.12
N LEU A 106 4.96 1.23 19.84
CA LEU A 106 3.64 1.52 20.41
C LEU A 106 3.43 0.87 21.79
N ARG A 107 4.35 0.00 22.23
CA ARG A 107 4.23 -0.76 23.47
C ARG A 107 4.42 0.17 24.67
N GLY A 108 3.38 0.32 25.49
CA GLY A 108 3.44 1.11 26.74
C GLY A 108 2.87 2.54 26.64
N LEU A 109 2.44 2.99 25.46
CA LEU A 109 1.76 4.29 25.30
C LEU A 109 0.35 4.25 25.92
N LYS A 110 0.24 4.71 27.18
CA LYS A 110 -1.05 4.79 27.90
C LYS A 110 -1.75 6.15 27.75
N HIS A 111 -1.05 7.20 27.35
CA HIS A 111 -1.58 8.57 27.30
C HIS A 111 -2.59 8.78 26.18
N ARG A 112 -3.71 9.46 26.50
CA ARG A 112 -4.83 9.71 25.57
C ARG A 112 -4.41 10.49 24.32
N GLU A 113 -3.42 11.37 24.44
CA GLU A 113 -2.88 12.17 23.34
C GLU A 113 -1.97 11.35 22.42
N ALA A 114 -1.18 10.42 22.99
CA ALA A 114 -0.39 9.46 22.24
C ALA A 114 -1.24 8.40 21.50
N ARG A 115 -2.54 8.28 21.82
CA ARG A 115 -3.49 7.43 21.07
C ARG A 115 -4.00 8.07 19.78
N ALA A 116 -3.92 9.40 19.63
CA ALA A 116 -4.35 10.07 18.40
C ALA A 116 -3.39 9.80 17.23
N VAL A 117 -2.10 9.61 17.51
CA VAL A 117 -1.05 9.33 16.51
C VAL A 117 -1.24 7.98 15.80
N PRO A 118 -1.45 6.84 16.48
CA PRO A 118 -1.69 5.56 15.82
C PRO A 118 -3.09 5.44 15.18
N VAL A 119 -4.04 6.35 15.43
CA VAL A 119 -5.31 6.41 14.69
C VAL A 119 -5.09 6.89 13.24
N HIS A 120 -4.00 7.63 13.00
CA HIS A 120 -3.52 8.02 11.67
C HIS A 120 -2.57 6.98 11.05
N LEU A 121 -2.31 5.84 11.70
CA LEU A 121 -1.93 4.66 10.94
C LEU A 121 -3.27 4.05 10.54
N PRO A 122 -3.77 4.26 9.30
CA PRO A 122 -4.88 3.46 8.87
C PRO A 122 -4.47 2.01 9.14
N ARG A 123 -5.37 1.26 9.78
CA ARG A 123 -5.56 -0.13 9.39
C ARG A 123 -5.72 -0.05 7.88
N GLY A 124 -4.61 -0.04 7.15
CA GLY A 124 -4.62 -0.10 5.71
C GLY A 124 -5.55 -1.27 5.47
N PRO A 125 -6.71 -1.06 4.83
CA PRO A 125 -7.56 -2.19 4.51
C PRO A 125 -6.61 -3.22 3.89
N GLN A 126 -6.77 -4.47 4.28
CA GLN A 126 -5.93 -5.60 3.89
C GLN A 126 -6.06 -5.90 2.38
N LEU A 127 -6.29 -4.85 1.59
CA LEU A 127 -6.52 -4.79 0.18
C LEU A 127 -5.18 -5.01 -0.52
N GLU A 128 -5.27 -5.93 -1.46
CA GLU A 128 -4.18 -6.42 -2.29
C GLU A 128 -3.66 -5.31 -3.24
N ASP A 129 -4.42 -4.24 -3.44
CA ASP A 129 -4.02 -3.06 -4.17
C ASP A 129 -3.07 -2.19 -3.38
N ALA A 130 -1.78 -2.19 -3.74
CA ALA A 130 -0.78 -1.27 -3.20
C ALA A 130 -1.12 0.21 -3.46
N VAL A 131 -2.04 0.48 -4.39
CA VAL A 131 -2.54 1.81 -4.76
C VAL A 131 -3.21 2.50 -3.55
N LEU A 132 -4.08 1.80 -2.82
CA LEU A 132 -4.84 2.38 -1.70
C LEU A 132 -3.98 2.62 -0.43
N PRO A 133 -3.12 1.68 0.03
CA PRO A 133 -2.15 1.94 1.09
C PRO A 133 -1.18 3.06 0.73
N GLY A 134 -0.74 3.16 -0.54
CA GLY A 134 0.08 4.27 -1.00
C GLY A 134 -0.63 5.62 -0.83
N ALA A 135 -1.87 5.72 -1.31
CA ALA A 135 -2.67 6.95 -1.19
C ALA A 135 -2.94 7.33 0.28
N ALA A 136 -3.21 6.34 1.14
CA ALA A 136 -3.42 6.55 2.56
C ALA A 136 -2.16 7.11 3.24
N LEU A 137 -0.98 6.54 2.97
CA LEU A 137 0.29 7.01 3.54
C LEU A 137 0.61 8.46 3.12
N LEU A 138 0.34 8.84 1.88
CA LEU A 138 0.49 10.23 1.43
C LEU A 138 -0.43 11.19 2.19
N GLN A 139 -1.67 10.77 2.49
CA GLN A 139 -2.57 11.58 3.33
C GLN A 139 -2.06 11.69 4.77
N ASP A 140 -1.48 10.63 5.32
CA ASP A 140 -0.92 10.63 6.67
C ASP A 140 0.28 11.59 6.77
N HIS A 141 1.15 11.63 5.76
CA HIS A 141 2.24 12.61 5.66
C HIS A 141 1.74 14.06 5.72
N GLN A 142 0.62 14.36 5.05
CA GLN A 142 -0.05 15.66 5.15
C GLN A 142 -0.62 15.91 6.56
N GLY A 143 -1.06 14.86 7.24
CA GLY A 143 -1.44 14.89 8.66
C GLY A 143 -0.30 15.34 9.57
N PHE A 144 0.91 14.81 9.38
CA PHE A 144 2.10 15.21 10.15
C PHE A 144 2.48 16.69 9.97
N ALA A 145 2.28 17.26 8.77
CA ALA A 145 2.49 18.70 8.56
C ALA A 145 1.56 19.55 9.44
N LYS A 146 0.32 19.10 9.70
CA LYS A 146 -0.62 19.77 10.61
C LYS A 146 -0.15 19.69 12.06
N PHE A 147 0.34 18.53 12.50
CA PHE A 147 0.92 18.37 13.85
C PHE A 147 2.14 19.27 14.04
N HIS A 148 3.05 19.27 13.07
CA HIS A 148 4.23 20.15 13.10
C HIS A 148 3.84 21.63 13.18
N THR A 149 2.88 22.08 12.36
CA THR A 149 2.38 23.46 12.41
C THR A 149 1.84 23.84 13.79
N ARG A 150 1.11 22.93 14.45
CA ARG A 150 0.65 23.15 15.84
C ARG A 150 1.81 23.29 16.81
N ARG A 151 2.86 22.47 16.67
CA ARG A 151 4.07 22.54 17.51
C ARG A 151 4.84 23.83 17.32
N VAL A 152 5.03 24.28 16.08
CA VAL A 152 5.67 25.59 15.78
C VAL A 152 4.89 26.73 16.43
N ARG A 153 3.55 26.72 16.34
CA ARG A 153 2.70 27.71 17.02
C ARG A 153 2.81 27.64 18.55
N ALA A 154 2.88 26.44 19.12
CA ALA A 154 3.06 26.25 20.57
C ALA A 154 4.43 26.75 21.04
N ALA A 155 5.51 26.46 20.30
CA ALA A 155 6.85 26.93 20.60
C ALA A 155 6.93 28.47 20.55
N ALA A 156 6.30 29.09 19.55
CA ALA A 156 6.20 30.54 19.44
C ALA A 156 5.45 31.16 20.65
N ARG A 157 4.34 30.55 21.10
CA ARG A 157 3.61 31.00 22.30
C ARG A 157 4.43 30.86 23.57
N ALA A 158 5.27 29.84 23.66
CA ALA A 158 6.17 29.60 24.79
C ALA A 158 7.50 30.36 24.71
N ASN A 159 7.71 31.16 23.64
CA ASN A 159 8.98 31.82 23.34
C ASN A 159 10.20 30.86 23.33
N THR A 160 10.00 29.68 22.76
CA THR A 160 11.04 28.63 22.64
C THR A 160 11.39 28.39 21.18
N LYS A 161 12.55 27.74 20.94
CA LYS A 161 13.00 27.39 19.60
C LYS A 161 11.98 26.45 18.92
N PRO A 162 11.54 26.73 17.69
CA PRO A 162 10.63 25.84 16.98
C PRO A 162 11.30 24.49 16.71
N PRO A 163 10.54 23.38 16.74
CA PRO A 163 11.06 22.08 16.36
C PRO A 163 11.47 22.08 14.88
N PRO A 164 12.44 21.23 14.48
CA PRO A 164 12.78 21.06 13.07
C PRO A 164 11.58 20.49 12.30
N ALA A 165 11.48 20.84 11.01
CA ALA A 165 10.44 20.33 10.13
C ALA A 165 10.66 18.83 9.90
N PRO A 166 9.65 17.97 10.17
CA PRO A 166 9.87 16.53 10.13
C PRO A 166 10.13 16.02 8.71
N MET A 167 9.61 16.70 7.68
CA MET A 167 9.81 16.35 6.27
C MET A 167 11.23 16.68 5.73
N THR A 168 12.08 17.38 6.51
CA THR A 168 13.49 17.60 6.15
C THR A 168 14.40 16.46 6.60
N ALA A 169 13.89 15.49 7.37
CA ALA A 169 14.61 14.25 7.65
C ALA A 169 14.90 13.49 6.34
N ARG A 170 15.96 12.68 6.34
CA ARG A 170 16.45 11.97 5.15
C ARG A 170 16.34 10.48 5.33
N ILE A 171 16.07 9.78 4.22
CA ILE A 171 16.35 8.35 4.14
C ILE A 171 17.87 8.18 4.29
N PRO A 172 18.34 7.20 5.06
CA PRO A 172 19.78 6.94 5.19
C PRO A 172 20.48 6.84 3.83
N ALA A 173 21.68 7.38 3.73
CA ALA A 173 22.46 7.37 2.49
C ALA A 173 23.00 5.97 2.15
N ASN A 174 23.19 5.12 3.16
CA ASN A 174 23.66 3.76 2.99
C ASN A 174 22.55 2.75 3.36
N VAL A 175 22.45 1.69 2.57
CA VAL A 175 21.50 0.58 2.81
C VAL A 175 21.78 -0.14 4.14
N ALA A 176 23.02 -0.11 4.62
CA ALA A 176 23.42 -0.71 5.89
C ALA A 176 22.80 0.01 7.11
N ASP A 177 22.45 1.29 6.97
CA ASP A 177 21.89 2.13 8.02
C ASP A 177 20.35 1.99 8.12
N LEU A 178 19.74 1.25 7.19
CA LEU A 178 18.31 0.95 7.22
C LEU A 178 18.01 -0.13 8.27
N PRO A 179 16.80 -0.11 8.89
CA PRO A 179 16.40 -1.13 9.84
C PRO A 179 16.42 -2.54 9.20
N PRO A 180 16.60 -3.61 9.99
CA PRO A 180 16.60 -4.97 9.47
C PRO A 180 15.34 -5.27 8.63
N MET A 181 15.56 -5.58 7.35
CA MET A 181 14.51 -5.91 6.38
C MET A 181 15.02 -6.96 5.39
N THR A 182 14.09 -7.56 4.65
CA THR A 182 14.41 -8.56 3.60
C THR A 182 15.25 -7.92 2.49
N GLU A 183 16.05 -8.73 1.79
CA GLU A 183 16.86 -8.26 0.65
C GLU A 183 16.01 -7.55 -0.41
N TRP A 184 14.90 -8.17 -0.80
CA TRP A 184 13.92 -7.55 -1.70
C TRP A 184 13.44 -6.17 -1.23
N ALA A 185 13.21 -5.98 0.07
CA ALA A 185 12.79 -4.68 0.58
C ALA A 185 13.91 -3.64 0.49
N ARG A 186 15.19 -4.03 0.59
CA ARG A 186 16.34 -3.10 0.49
C ARG A 186 16.47 -2.51 -0.92
N ASP A 187 16.28 -3.34 -1.94
CA ASP A 187 16.41 -2.91 -3.34
C ASP A 187 15.46 -1.76 -3.67
N LEU A 188 14.25 -1.78 -3.06
CA LEU A 188 13.24 -0.74 -3.22
C LEU A 188 13.66 0.64 -2.67
N PHE A 189 14.59 0.69 -1.71
CA PHE A 189 15.07 1.95 -1.14
C PHE A 189 16.18 2.59 -1.97
N THR A 190 16.89 1.81 -2.78
CA THR A 190 18.04 2.27 -3.58
C THR A 190 17.79 3.57 -4.34
N PRO A 191 16.64 3.79 -5.00
CA PRO A 191 16.39 5.03 -5.74
C PRO A 191 16.24 6.27 -4.85
N PHE A 192 15.99 6.09 -3.55
CA PHE A 192 15.59 7.13 -2.61
C PHE A 192 16.63 7.38 -1.50
N LEU A 193 17.75 6.66 -1.49
CA LEU A 193 18.80 6.83 -0.47
C LEU A 193 19.33 8.27 -0.44
N GLY A 194 19.49 8.79 0.77
CA GLY A 194 19.95 10.15 1.01
C GLY A 194 18.94 11.26 0.68
N GLN A 195 17.82 10.96 0.03
CA GLN A 195 16.78 11.96 -0.24
C GLN A 195 16.03 12.35 1.04
N THR A 196 15.54 13.58 1.08
CA THR A 196 14.64 14.05 2.13
C THR A 196 13.27 13.40 1.98
N PHE A 197 12.54 13.28 3.09
CA PHE A 197 11.17 12.74 3.06
C PHE A 197 10.26 13.57 2.15
N SER A 198 10.46 14.89 2.07
CA SER A 198 9.70 15.76 1.16
C SER A 198 9.98 15.47 -0.32
N GLU A 199 11.22 15.18 -0.69
CA GLU A 199 11.59 14.81 -2.07
C GLU A 199 10.95 13.48 -2.46
N VAL A 200 11.02 12.49 -1.56
CA VAL A 200 10.42 11.17 -1.77
C VAL A 200 8.89 11.26 -1.85
N ASP A 201 8.25 11.99 -0.96
CA ASP A 201 6.79 12.21 -0.96
C ASP A 201 6.32 12.86 -2.27
N THR A 202 7.07 13.86 -2.76
CA THR A 202 6.76 14.52 -4.04
C THR A 202 6.92 13.56 -5.23
N ALA A 203 8.03 12.82 -5.27
CA ALA A 203 8.33 11.89 -6.37
C ALA A 203 7.31 10.75 -6.44
N THR A 204 7.02 10.13 -5.29
CA THR A 204 6.08 9.00 -5.18
C THR A 204 4.63 9.44 -5.27
N GLY A 205 4.32 10.66 -4.81
CA GLY A 205 2.97 11.24 -4.87
C GLY A 205 2.43 11.34 -6.29
N ARG A 206 3.29 11.63 -7.29
CA ARG A 206 2.91 11.60 -8.69
C ARG A 206 2.59 10.17 -9.17
N THR A 207 3.44 9.20 -8.83
CA THR A 207 3.24 7.79 -9.19
C THR A 207 1.92 7.26 -8.67
N ILE A 208 1.66 7.46 -7.37
CA ILE A 208 0.42 7.00 -6.73
C ILE A 208 -0.80 7.75 -7.28
N ARG A 209 -0.71 9.08 -7.45
CA ARG A 209 -1.83 9.85 -8.01
C ARG A 209 -2.18 9.40 -9.43
N ASN A 210 -1.18 9.16 -10.27
CA ASN A 210 -1.41 8.71 -11.64
C ASN A 210 -2.01 7.31 -11.67
N ALA A 211 -1.53 6.41 -10.80
CA ALA A 211 -2.09 5.06 -10.62
C ALA A 211 -3.56 5.11 -10.17
N VAL A 212 -3.86 5.86 -9.09
CA VAL A 212 -5.23 6.01 -8.54
C VAL A 212 -6.19 6.62 -9.54
N ALA A 213 -5.74 7.61 -10.31
CA ALA A 213 -6.61 8.39 -11.20
C ALA A 213 -6.65 7.85 -12.64
N HIS A 214 -5.93 6.75 -12.92
CA HIS A 214 -5.76 6.18 -14.27
C HIS A 214 -5.38 7.22 -15.32
N LEU A 215 -4.56 8.21 -14.93
CA LEU A 215 -4.21 9.36 -15.78
C LEU A 215 -3.04 9.07 -16.74
N THR A 216 -2.75 7.81 -17.00
CA THR A 216 -1.68 7.41 -17.92
C THR A 216 -2.11 7.73 -19.36
N PRO A 217 -1.43 8.64 -20.08
CA PRO A 217 -1.82 9.03 -21.44
C PRO A 217 -1.92 7.82 -22.37
N GLY A 218 -3.00 7.75 -23.14
CA GLY A 218 -3.26 6.67 -24.10
C GLY A 218 -3.91 5.41 -23.51
N MET A 219 -4.17 5.37 -22.19
CA MET A 219 -4.84 4.26 -21.53
C MET A 219 -6.35 4.48 -21.42
N ASP A 220 -7.13 3.40 -21.43
CA ASP A 220 -8.58 3.46 -21.23
C ASP A 220 -8.87 3.75 -19.73
N PRO A 221 -9.55 4.88 -19.41
CA PRO A 221 -9.85 5.27 -18.04
C PRO A 221 -10.96 4.43 -17.38
N THR A 222 -11.62 3.55 -18.14
CA THR A 222 -12.63 2.62 -17.60
C THR A 222 -12.03 1.36 -16.97
N VAL A 223 -10.72 1.16 -17.14
CA VAL A 223 -9.99 0.05 -16.50
C VAL A 223 -9.60 0.47 -15.11
N ALA A 224 -10.16 -0.21 -14.09
CA ALA A 224 -10.01 0.21 -12.71
C ALA A 224 -8.60 0.07 -12.15
N ASP A 225 -7.72 -0.80 -12.69
CA ASP A 225 -6.30 -0.84 -12.33
C ASP A 225 -5.51 -1.57 -13.42
N TYR A 226 -4.43 -0.94 -13.92
CA TYR A 226 -3.46 -1.64 -14.74
C TYR A 226 -2.42 -2.31 -13.85
N LEU A 227 -1.97 -3.52 -14.22
CA LEU A 227 -0.98 -4.23 -13.38
C LEU A 227 0.34 -3.45 -13.24
N GLY A 228 0.70 -2.65 -14.26
CA GLY A 228 1.87 -1.78 -14.19
C GLY A 228 1.75 -0.69 -13.11
N ASP A 229 0.55 -0.12 -12.93
CA ASP A 229 0.27 0.89 -11.91
C ASP A 229 0.31 0.28 -10.50
N ILE A 230 -0.24 -0.94 -10.35
CA ILE A 230 -0.16 -1.71 -9.11
C ILE A 230 1.31 -1.98 -8.75
N HIS A 231 2.10 -2.50 -9.71
CA HIS A 231 3.52 -2.76 -9.51
C HIS A 231 4.28 -1.48 -9.15
N ALA A 232 4.04 -0.37 -9.83
CA ALA A 232 4.67 0.91 -9.52
C ALA A 232 4.36 1.37 -8.09
N CYS A 233 3.12 1.20 -7.63
CA CYS A 233 2.74 1.47 -6.24
C CYS A 233 3.43 0.51 -5.26
N GLN A 234 3.52 -0.79 -5.58
CA GLN A 234 4.21 -1.78 -4.75
C GLN A 234 5.68 -1.45 -4.52
N GLN A 235 6.35 -0.82 -5.50
CA GLN A 235 7.75 -0.41 -5.35
C GLN A 235 7.94 0.74 -4.34
N VAL A 236 6.95 1.63 -4.18
CA VAL A 236 7.10 2.84 -3.36
C VAL A 236 6.49 2.73 -1.97
N VAL A 237 5.48 1.86 -1.79
CA VAL A 237 4.78 1.69 -0.51
C VAL A 237 5.72 1.35 0.67
N PRO A 238 6.72 0.44 0.54
CA PRO A 238 7.62 0.15 1.65
C PRO A 238 8.44 1.36 2.12
N VAL A 239 8.84 2.22 1.18
CA VAL A 239 9.56 3.46 1.47
C VAL A 239 8.66 4.47 2.19
N LEU A 240 7.42 4.63 1.73
CA LEU A 240 6.43 5.48 2.39
C LEU A 240 6.09 4.99 3.81
N ARG A 241 6.00 3.67 4.02
CA ARG A 241 5.80 3.09 5.36
C ARG A 241 6.96 3.39 6.30
N TYR A 242 8.19 3.36 5.79
CA TYR A 242 9.37 3.75 6.55
C TYR A 242 9.28 5.21 6.98
N ILE A 243 9.00 6.12 6.04
CA ILE A 243 8.83 7.56 6.34
C ILE A 243 7.75 7.75 7.41
N ALA A 244 6.58 7.16 7.25
CA ALA A 244 5.50 7.27 8.22
C ALA A 244 5.92 6.80 9.62
N ARG A 245 6.70 5.72 9.74
CA ARG A 245 7.22 5.26 11.04
C ARG A 245 8.18 6.24 11.67
N GLU A 246 9.13 6.76 10.92
CA GLU A 246 10.09 7.76 11.43
C GLU A 246 9.35 9.02 11.91
N LEU A 247 8.33 9.47 11.17
CA LEU A 247 7.47 10.58 11.57
C LEU A 247 6.73 10.29 12.89
N ILE A 248 6.17 9.08 13.04
CA ILE A 248 5.49 8.66 14.27
C ILE A 248 6.46 8.60 15.44
N GLN A 249 7.63 7.98 15.27
CA GLN A 249 8.63 7.88 16.32
C GLN A 249 9.08 9.27 16.77
N GLY A 250 9.28 10.20 15.83
CA GLY A 250 9.58 11.59 16.13
C GLY A 250 8.49 12.28 16.96
N GLU A 251 7.21 12.06 16.62
CA GLU A 251 6.08 12.61 17.39
C GLU A 251 5.96 11.97 18.78
N LEU A 252 6.16 10.66 18.89
CA LEU A 252 6.15 9.96 20.18
C LEU A 252 7.28 10.42 21.10
N ALA A 253 8.49 10.58 20.57
CA ALA A 253 9.64 11.11 21.32
C ALA A 253 9.39 12.55 21.79
N TYR A 254 8.80 13.38 20.93
CA TYR A 254 8.43 14.75 21.29
C TYR A 254 7.38 14.79 22.40
N ALA A 255 6.31 14.00 22.29
CA ALA A 255 5.28 13.91 23.33
C ALA A 255 5.87 13.42 24.65
N ALA A 256 6.71 12.37 24.63
CA ALA A 256 7.38 11.86 25.82
C ALA A 256 8.25 12.94 26.49
N ALA A 257 8.97 13.77 25.72
CA ALA A 257 9.77 14.87 26.26
C ALA A 257 8.92 15.97 26.91
N GLN A 258 7.69 16.22 26.45
CA GLN A 258 6.78 17.20 27.05
C GLN A 258 6.17 16.72 28.37
N PHE A 259 5.94 15.39 28.50
CA PHE A 259 5.32 14.79 29.67
C PHE A 259 6.30 14.14 30.64
N ALA A 260 7.61 14.20 30.35
CA ALA A 260 8.62 13.79 31.30
C ALA A 260 8.43 14.62 32.59
N PRO A 261 8.22 13.98 33.76
CA PRO A 261 8.09 14.72 35.00
C PRO A 261 9.33 15.58 35.14
N ALA A 262 9.15 16.89 35.35
CA ALA A 262 10.26 17.77 35.73
C ALA A 262 10.95 17.07 36.89
N HIS A 263 12.19 16.62 36.68
CA HIS A 263 12.94 15.89 37.70
C HIS A 263 12.74 16.64 39.02
N PRO A 264 12.21 16.02 40.08
CA PRO A 264 12.11 16.71 41.35
C PRO A 264 13.54 17.13 41.66
N ALA A 265 13.73 18.46 41.76
CA ALA A 265 15.01 19.03 42.15
C ALA A 265 15.49 18.20 43.32
N VAL A 266 16.67 17.59 43.19
CA VAL A 266 17.31 16.86 44.29
C VAL A 266 17.43 17.90 45.40
N ILE A 267 16.48 17.87 46.33
CA ILE A 267 16.51 18.69 47.53
C ILE A 267 17.75 18.19 48.23
N GLY A 268 18.80 19.00 48.18
CA GLY A 268 20.09 18.69 48.76
C GLY A 268 19.85 18.26 50.20
N ALA A 269 20.10 16.98 50.46
CA ALA A 269 20.30 16.53 51.82
C ALA A 269 21.54 17.28 52.30
N SER A 270 21.33 18.31 53.11
CA SER A 270 22.39 18.94 53.88
C SER A 270 22.93 17.86 54.82
N GLU A 271 24.10 17.31 54.47
CA GLU A 271 24.94 16.63 55.45
C GLU A 271 25.27 17.68 56.51
N SER A 272 24.62 17.55 57.67
CA SER A 272 25.02 18.25 58.89
C SER A 272 26.20 17.49 59.52
N PRO A 273 27.16 18.22 60.11
CA PRO A 273 28.47 17.72 60.55
C PRO A 273 28.41 16.72 61.70
#